data_AF-A0A2N1N319-F1
#
_entry.id   AF-A0A2N1N319-F1
#
_cell.length_a   1.000
_cell.length_b   1.000
_cell.length_c   1.000
_cell.angle_alpha   90.00
_cell.angle_beta   90.00
_cell.angle_gamma   90.00
#
_symmetry.space_group_name_H-M   'P 1'
#
loop_
_entity.id
_entity.type
_entity.pdbx_description
1 polymer ?
#
loop_
_entity_poly.entity_id
_entity_poly.type
_entity_poly.pdbx_seq_one_letter_code
_entity_poly.pdbx_strand_id
1 'polypeptide(L)'
;MTKKAKKTKKTKKYSEDFNDTNKCYYFDDTEKSTLKKMGIDENNRHQFFLKDLKQMLFCEQKAKSIAGITDKIIYAIKKIIFFTPNFNDNKPDASNYSCALLTDINNDSWAIVYRPSYVKGINDDLIVKKFPKYGEKNKIKKLETKIQSENPIFAVMSDSEISLKDIVNFSVLDNELPSDAFNNPDQYLLPLDIVSRPIFNTRVRHYAVYLGKKEVVHITGVAGEGTKCETWDKFCKSTSSSAGSSYFSFFSIFTSNSPNSSILGGTGNLTRHHPVIPFKKQEAIIEDISKAVTINYGKGEYKLIDNNCEHLVNMCVLGINRSGQVDGNSRKPFFWLYKELKSEADEFNSPNSSYKSYKSHIEKCIRRAEESRNYTRSKYEIEREKFDERIELQPNPPCKIQ
;
A
#
# COMPACT_ATOMS: atom_id res chain seq x y z
N MET A 1 -34.94 -42.57 5.23
CA MET A 1 -33.51 -42.44 4.81
C MET A 1 -33.44 -41.92 3.38
N THR A 2 -33.36 -40.60 3.19
CA THR A 2 -33.27 -39.97 1.87
C THR A 2 -31.81 -39.61 1.57
N LYS A 3 -31.19 -40.36 0.66
CA LYS A 3 -29.83 -40.08 0.15
C LYS A 3 -29.85 -38.79 -0.66
N LYS A 4 -29.24 -37.72 -0.15
CA LYS A 4 -29.00 -36.48 -0.92
C LYS A 4 -27.93 -36.76 -1.98
N ALA A 5 -28.30 -36.60 -3.24
CA ALA A 5 -27.39 -36.67 -4.38
C ALA A 5 -26.35 -35.54 -4.31
N LYS A 6 -25.07 -35.92 -4.38
CA LYS A 6 -23.93 -35.00 -4.50
C LYS A 6 -23.97 -34.38 -5.91
N LYS A 7 -24.32 -33.09 -6.02
CA LYS A 7 -24.14 -32.33 -7.27
C LYS A 7 -22.63 -32.16 -7.52
N THR A 8 -22.10 -32.90 -8.49
CA THR A 8 -20.77 -32.64 -9.05
C THR A 8 -20.85 -31.41 -9.96
N LYS A 9 -20.12 -30.36 -9.58
CA LYS A 9 -19.96 -29.14 -10.37
C LYS A 9 -19.08 -29.51 -11.58
N LYS A 10 -19.66 -29.57 -12.79
CA LYS A 10 -18.91 -29.72 -14.04
C LYS A 10 -18.14 -28.43 -14.29
N THR A 11 -16.86 -28.41 -13.94
CA THR A 11 -15.91 -27.40 -14.42
C THR A 11 -15.53 -27.79 -15.85
N LYS A 12 -16.09 -27.10 -16.86
CA LYS A 12 -15.49 -27.11 -18.20
C LYS A 12 -14.17 -26.33 -18.09
N LYS A 13 -13.04 -27.02 -18.06
CA LYS A 13 -11.71 -26.44 -18.31
C LYS A 13 -11.30 -26.78 -19.75
N TYR A 14 -10.72 -25.80 -20.42
CA TYR A 14 -10.26 -25.76 -21.81
C TYR A 14 -11.34 -25.61 -22.90
N SER A 15 -11.77 -24.38 -23.12
CA SER A 15 -11.60 -23.69 -24.40
C SER A 15 -12.07 -22.24 -24.24
N GLU A 16 -11.21 -21.37 -23.72
CA GLU A 16 -11.35 -19.96 -24.07
C GLU A 16 -10.63 -19.80 -25.40
N ASP A 17 -11.41 -19.53 -26.43
CA ASP A 17 -10.97 -19.13 -27.76
C ASP A 17 -10.12 -17.86 -27.63
N PHE A 18 -8.80 -18.04 -27.49
CA PHE A 18 -7.81 -16.99 -27.65
C PHE A 18 -7.59 -16.73 -29.16
N ASN A 19 -8.61 -16.16 -29.80
CA ASN A 19 -8.46 -15.54 -31.11
C ASN A 19 -7.72 -14.20 -30.94
N ASP A 20 -6.38 -14.25 -30.93
CA ASP A 20 -5.61 -13.30 -31.74
C ASP A 20 -4.12 -13.62 -31.94
N THR A 21 -3.60 -14.72 -31.41
CA THR A 21 -2.38 -15.34 -31.95
C THR A 21 -2.31 -16.78 -31.46
N ASN A 22 -2.30 -17.75 -32.38
CA ASN A 22 -2.17 -19.18 -32.15
C ASN A 22 -0.76 -19.57 -31.62
N LYS A 23 -0.28 -18.89 -30.58
CA LYS A 23 0.87 -19.37 -29.80
C LYS A 23 0.32 -20.37 -28.79
N CYS A 24 0.39 -21.65 -29.14
CA CYS A 24 0.33 -22.70 -28.13
C CYS A 24 1.43 -22.41 -27.10
N TYR A 25 1.04 -21.97 -25.91
CA TYR A 25 1.99 -21.78 -24.82
C TYR A 25 2.41 -23.16 -24.32
N TYR A 26 3.61 -23.58 -24.71
CA TYR A 26 4.24 -24.76 -24.17
C TYR A 26 5.04 -24.38 -22.93
N PHE A 27 4.98 -25.23 -21.91
CA PHE A 27 5.94 -25.18 -20.82
C PHE A 27 7.23 -25.83 -21.30
N ASP A 28 8.37 -25.19 -21.08
CA ASP A 28 9.66 -25.86 -21.29
C ASP A 28 9.91 -26.91 -20.18
N ASP A 29 10.96 -27.71 -20.34
CA ASP A 29 11.24 -28.81 -19.40
C ASP A 29 11.67 -28.30 -18.02
N THR A 30 12.25 -27.09 -17.93
CA THR A 30 12.59 -26.43 -16.67
C THR A 30 11.33 -25.98 -15.92
N GLU A 31 10.37 -25.38 -16.62
CA GLU A 31 9.08 -24.98 -16.08
C GLU A 31 8.27 -26.20 -15.61
N LYS A 32 8.21 -27.26 -16.43
CA LYS A 32 7.55 -28.52 -16.05
C LYS A 32 8.17 -29.13 -14.80
N SER A 33 9.50 -29.16 -14.72
CA SER A 33 10.23 -29.68 -13.57
C SER A 33 9.92 -28.86 -12.30
N THR A 34 9.90 -27.54 -12.42
CA THR A 34 9.58 -26.61 -11.32
C THR A 34 8.15 -26.81 -10.82
N LEU A 35 7.17 -26.86 -11.73
CA LEU A 35 5.77 -27.15 -11.38
C LEU A 35 5.62 -28.51 -10.69
N LYS A 36 6.31 -29.55 -11.20
CA LYS A 36 6.29 -30.88 -10.60
C LYS A 36 6.78 -30.86 -9.15
N LYS A 37 7.84 -30.10 -8.86
CA LYS A 37 8.38 -29.92 -7.52
C LYS A 37 7.43 -29.18 -6.58
N MET A 38 6.57 -28.29 -7.09
CA MET A 38 5.49 -27.66 -6.33
C MET A 38 4.27 -28.58 -6.10
N GLY A 39 4.25 -29.77 -6.71
CA GLY A 39 3.13 -30.72 -6.64
C GLY A 39 2.17 -30.66 -7.84
N ILE A 40 2.57 -30.03 -8.95
CA ILE A 40 1.78 -29.94 -10.19
C ILE A 40 2.42 -30.79 -11.28
N ASP A 41 1.79 -31.91 -11.63
CA ASP A 41 2.24 -32.85 -12.66
C ASP A 41 1.26 -32.92 -13.84
N GLU A 42 1.55 -33.75 -14.84
CA GLU A 42 0.66 -33.92 -16.02
C GLU A 42 -0.75 -34.39 -15.63
N ASN A 43 -0.90 -35.12 -14.53
CA ASN A 43 -2.18 -35.68 -14.10
C ASN A 43 -3.09 -34.64 -13.46
N ASN A 44 -2.55 -33.58 -12.85
CA ASN A 44 -3.34 -32.54 -12.20
C ASN A 44 -3.19 -31.14 -12.81
N ARG A 45 -2.27 -30.92 -13.76
CA ARG A 45 -2.05 -29.61 -14.40
C ARG A 45 -3.32 -29.01 -15.00
N HIS A 46 -4.19 -29.84 -15.57
CA HIS A 46 -5.46 -29.43 -16.16
C HIS A 46 -6.44 -28.79 -15.15
N GLN A 47 -6.16 -28.90 -13.85
CA GLN A 47 -6.94 -28.28 -12.77
C GLN A 47 -6.57 -26.83 -12.52
N PHE A 48 -5.58 -26.26 -13.22
CA PHE A 48 -5.14 -24.86 -13.06
C PHE A 48 -5.27 -24.10 -14.38
N PHE A 49 -5.48 -22.78 -14.31
CA PHE A 49 -5.41 -21.95 -15.50
C PHE A 49 -3.95 -21.76 -15.92
N LEU A 50 -3.71 -21.63 -17.23
CA LEU A 50 -2.36 -21.42 -17.76
C LEU A 50 -1.71 -20.15 -17.19
N LYS A 51 -2.50 -19.08 -17.07
CA LYS A 51 -2.06 -17.80 -16.48
C LYS A 51 -1.56 -17.99 -15.04
N ASP A 52 -2.33 -18.70 -14.22
CA ASP A 52 -1.94 -18.99 -12.83
C ASP A 52 -0.65 -19.82 -12.75
N LEU A 53 -0.48 -20.83 -13.60
CA LEU A 53 0.74 -21.64 -13.68
C LEU A 53 1.97 -20.79 -14.02
N LYS A 54 1.84 -19.87 -14.97
CA LYS A 54 2.91 -18.92 -15.31
C LYS A 54 3.19 -17.96 -14.16
N GLN A 55 2.16 -17.51 -13.44
CA GLN A 55 2.35 -16.64 -12.28
C GLN A 55 3.02 -17.37 -11.10
N MET A 56 2.72 -18.66 -10.88
CA MET A 56 3.43 -19.48 -9.89
C MET A 56 4.93 -19.59 -10.21
N LEU A 57 5.27 -19.83 -11.46
CA LEU A 57 6.65 -19.89 -11.94
C LEU A 57 7.37 -18.54 -11.77
N PHE A 58 6.70 -17.44 -12.11
CA PHE A 58 7.22 -16.09 -11.88
C PHE A 58 7.48 -15.81 -10.39
N CYS A 59 6.51 -16.11 -9.52
CA CYS A 59 6.64 -15.93 -8.08
C CYS A 59 7.80 -16.75 -7.50
N GLU A 60 8.00 -17.98 -7.99
CA GLU A 60 9.12 -18.81 -7.56
C GLU A 60 10.47 -18.24 -8.02
N GLN A 61 10.59 -17.87 -9.29
CA GLN A 61 11.82 -17.27 -9.82
C GLN A 61 12.18 -15.99 -9.04
N LYS A 62 11.19 -15.15 -8.76
CA LYS A 62 11.37 -13.96 -7.94
C LYS A 62 11.79 -14.31 -6.52
N ALA A 63 11.17 -15.31 -5.89
CA ALA A 63 11.54 -15.77 -4.57
C ALA A 63 13.02 -16.22 -4.49
N LYS A 64 13.56 -16.88 -5.53
CA LYS A 64 14.99 -17.24 -5.60
C LYS A 64 15.91 -16.04 -5.72
N SER A 65 15.50 -15.06 -6.52
CA SER A 65 16.35 -13.93 -6.85
C SER A 65 16.52 -12.94 -5.69
N ILE A 66 15.69 -13.04 -4.65
CA ILE A 66 15.67 -12.09 -3.55
C ILE A 66 16.21 -12.75 -2.28
N ALA A 67 17.44 -12.37 -1.91
CA ALA A 67 18.13 -12.86 -0.69
C ALA A 67 17.26 -12.75 0.57
N GLY A 68 16.48 -11.66 0.68
CA GLY A 68 15.55 -11.44 1.79
C GLY A 68 14.46 -12.51 1.97
N ILE A 69 14.19 -13.33 0.95
CA ILE A 69 13.32 -14.51 1.02
C ILE A 69 14.15 -15.76 1.31
N THR A 70 15.18 -16.03 0.50
CA THR A 70 15.97 -17.27 0.59
C THR A 70 16.70 -17.42 1.92
N ASP A 71 17.20 -16.32 2.48
CA ASP A 71 17.96 -16.33 3.74
C ASP A 71 17.03 -16.51 4.95
N LYS A 72 15.76 -16.12 4.81
CA LYS A 72 14.76 -16.23 5.88
C LYS A 72 14.07 -17.60 5.88
N ILE A 73 13.79 -18.16 4.71
CA ILE A 73 12.97 -19.37 4.55
C ILE A 73 13.88 -20.57 4.21
N ILE A 74 14.56 -21.08 5.23
CA ILE A 74 15.58 -22.14 5.08
C ILE A 74 15.01 -23.57 5.15
N TYR A 75 13.81 -23.73 5.71
CA TYR A 75 13.16 -25.02 5.93
C TYR A 75 12.37 -25.50 4.70
N ALA A 76 12.21 -26.81 4.57
CA ALA A 76 11.37 -27.38 3.53
C ALA A 76 9.90 -26.94 3.71
N ILE A 77 9.26 -26.60 2.61
CA ILE A 77 7.89 -26.14 2.51
C ILE A 77 7.01 -27.34 2.20
N LYS A 78 5.96 -27.53 3.00
CA LYS A 78 4.97 -28.60 2.82
C LYS A 78 3.62 -28.10 2.31
N LYS A 79 3.40 -26.78 2.35
CA LYS A 79 2.16 -26.16 1.87
C LYS A 79 2.44 -24.76 1.33
N ILE A 80 1.82 -24.43 0.21
CA ILE A 80 1.87 -23.13 -0.43
C ILE A 80 0.45 -22.68 -0.74
N ILE A 81 0.09 -21.44 -0.42
CA ILE A 81 -1.15 -20.83 -0.85
C ILE A 81 -0.81 -19.56 -1.63
N PHE A 82 -1.13 -19.53 -2.92
CA PHE A 82 -1.02 -18.36 -3.77
C PHE A 82 -2.37 -17.67 -3.90
N PHE A 83 -2.38 -16.35 -3.88
CA PHE A 83 -3.57 -15.55 -4.17
C PHE A 83 -3.19 -14.13 -4.55
N THR A 84 -4.07 -13.47 -5.30
CA THR A 84 -4.09 -12.02 -5.42
C THR A 84 -5.10 -11.49 -4.41
N PRO A 85 -4.73 -10.49 -3.61
CA PRO A 85 -5.65 -9.92 -2.65
C PRO A 85 -6.73 -9.05 -3.30
N ASN A 86 -7.89 -8.98 -2.65
CA ASN A 86 -9.10 -8.28 -3.15
C ASN A 86 -9.08 -6.76 -2.95
N PHE A 87 -7.95 -6.14 -2.57
CA PHE A 87 -7.94 -4.69 -2.35
C PHE A 87 -7.95 -3.86 -3.65
N ASN A 88 -7.78 -4.50 -4.81
CA ASN A 88 -7.74 -3.86 -6.13
C ASN A 88 -8.80 -4.40 -7.10
N ASP A 89 -9.96 -4.80 -6.59
CA ASP A 89 -11.05 -5.34 -7.42
C ASP A 89 -11.39 -4.35 -8.54
N ASN A 90 -10.94 -4.68 -9.76
CA ASN A 90 -11.28 -4.09 -11.06
C ASN A 90 -10.48 -2.87 -11.56
N LYS A 91 -9.38 -2.46 -10.91
CA LYS A 91 -8.47 -1.49 -11.50
C LYS A 91 -7.05 -2.07 -11.59
N PRO A 92 -6.52 -2.26 -12.81
CA PRO A 92 -5.08 -2.44 -13.06
C PRO A 92 -4.37 -1.11 -12.78
N ASP A 93 -4.25 -0.78 -11.51
CA ASP A 93 -3.30 0.23 -11.07
C ASP A 93 -1.93 -0.43 -10.89
N ALA A 94 -0.89 0.38 -10.67
CA ALA A 94 0.50 -0.08 -10.55
C ALA A 94 0.77 -0.90 -9.27
N SER A 95 -0.27 -1.46 -8.64
CA SER A 95 -0.25 -2.06 -7.32
C SER A 95 -0.73 -3.52 -7.30
N ASN A 96 -0.49 -4.27 -8.38
CA ASN A 96 -0.76 -5.71 -8.37
C ASN A 96 0.16 -6.44 -7.38
N TYR A 97 -0.41 -6.82 -6.24
CA TYR A 97 0.27 -7.62 -5.25
C TYR A 97 0.10 -9.11 -5.55
N SER A 98 1.21 -9.83 -5.59
CA SER A 98 1.22 -11.29 -5.51
C SER A 98 1.51 -11.70 -4.07
N CYS A 99 0.61 -12.50 -3.50
CA CYS A 99 0.75 -12.99 -2.15
C CYS A 99 1.01 -14.50 -2.14
N ALA A 100 1.91 -14.94 -1.28
CA ALA A 100 2.12 -16.33 -0.96
C ALA A 100 2.12 -16.56 0.56
N LEU A 101 1.35 -17.54 1.02
CA LEU A 101 1.47 -18.11 2.36
C LEU A 101 2.17 -19.45 2.28
N LEU A 102 3.33 -19.55 2.89
CA LEU A 102 4.13 -20.78 2.94
C LEU A 102 4.01 -21.39 4.33
N THR A 103 3.88 -22.71 4.42
CA THR A 103 4.02 -23.42 5.69
C THR A 103 5.17 -24.40 5.60
N ASP A 104 6.12 -24.26 6.51
CA ASP A 104 7.27 -25.14 6.57
C ASP A 104 6.98 -26.44 7.35
N ILE A 105 7.94 -27.36 7.33
CA ILE A 105 7.87 -28.63 8.07
C ILE A 105 7.69 -28.45 9.57
N ASN A 106 8.13 -27.33 10.15
CA ASN A 106 8.01 -27.01 11.58
C ASN A 106 6.65 -26.41 11.95
N ASN A 107 5.73 -26.27 10.99
CA ASN A 107 4.45 -25.57 11.15
C ASN A 107 4.60 -24.06 11.40
N ASP A 108 5.73 -23.47 11.04
CA ASP A 108 5.81 -22.01 10.96
C ASP A 108 5.21 -21.58 9.61
N SER A 109 4.46 -20.48 9.62
CA SER A 109 3.93 -19.89 8.39
C SER A 109 4.70 -18.65 8.02
N TRP A 110 4.81 -18.38 6.72
CA TRP A 110 5.45 -17.20 6.17
C TRP A 110 4.45 -16.50 5.26
N ALA A 111 4.27 -15.19 5.44
CA ALA A 111 3.58 -14.36 4.46
C ALA A 111 4.62 -13.62 3.62
N ILE A 112 4.49 -13.79 2.31
CA ILE A 112 5.25 -13.05 1.31
C ILE A 112 4.25 -12.19 0.56
N VAL A 113 4.47 -10.88 0.57
CA VAL A 113 3.70 -9.92 -0.21
C VAL A 113 4.68 -9.22 -1.12
N TYR A 114 4.45 -9.32 -2.43
CA TYR A 114 5.35 -8.78 -3.43
C TYR A 114 4.58 -7.93 -4.42
N ARG A 115 5.06 -6.70 -4.63
CA ARG A 115 4.61 -5.82 -5.71
C ARG A 115 5.80 -5.53 -6.63
N PRO A 116 5.81 -6.06 -7.86
CA PRO A 116 6.77 -5.61 -8.85
C PRO A 116 6.54 -4.12 -9.17
N SER A 117 7.63 -3.37 -9.32
CA SER A 117 7.56 -2.02 -9.81
C SER A 117 7.37 -2.00 -11.32
N TYR A 118 6.29 -1.37 -11.73
CA TYR A 118 6.01 -1.11 -13.14
C TYR A 118 6.39 0.31 -13.56
N VAL A 119 6.95 1.10 -12.64
CA VAL A 119 7.25 2.51 -12.86
C VAL A 119 8.76 2.69 -12.83
N LYS A 120 9.30 3.27 -13.91
CA LYS A 120 10.73 3.57 -13.99
C LYS A 120 11.16 4.45 -12.80
N GLY A 121 12.18 4.03 -12.06
CA GLY A 121 12.71 4.77 -10.91
C GLY A 121 12.03 4.47 -9.57
N ILE A 122 11.04 3.57 -9.55
CA ILE A 122 10.44 3.04 -8.33
C ILE A 122 10.88 1.58 -8.18
N ASN A 123 11.24 1.15 -6.96
CA ASN A 123 11.66 -0.21 -6.68
C ASN A 123 10.47 -1.14 -6.43
N ASP A 124 10.69 -2.44 -6.64
CA ASP A 124 9.76 -3.49 -6.21
C ASP A 124 9.53 -3.37 -4.69
N ASP A 125 8.32 -3.68 -4.23
CA ASP A 125 8.08 -3.84 -2.79
C ASP A 125 8.05 -5.32 -2.42
N LEU A 126 8.64 -5.62 -1.26
CA LEU A 126 8.67 -6.96 -0.72
C LEU A 126 8.52 -6.94 0.80
N ILE A 127 7.55 -7.72 1.29
CA ILE A 127 7.43 -8.09 2.69
C ILE A 127 7.59 -9.60 2.82
N VAL A 128 8.40 -10.00 3.80
CA VAL A 128 8.58 -11.39 4.22
C VAL A 128 8.44 -11.46 5.73
N LYS A 129 7.35 -12.07 6.21
CA LYS A 129 7.03 -12.14 7.64
C LYS A 129 6.81 -13.57 8.10
N LYS A 130 7.48 -13.95 9.19
CA LYS A 130 7.29 -15.22 9.89
C LYS A 130 6.15 -15.13 10.91
N PHE A 131 5.34 -16.17 10.97
CA PHE A 131 4.27 -16.42 11.94
C PHE A 131 4.51 -17.78 12.59
N PRO A 132 5.19 -17.82 13.75
CA PRO A 132 5.53 -19.07 14.42
C PRO A 132 4.29 -19.86 14.82
N LYS A 133 4.28 -21.18 14.59
CA LYS A 133 3.16 -22.09 14.94
C LYS A 133 1.82 -21.80 14.24
N TYR A 134 1.80 -20.97 13.21
CA TYR A 134 0.57 -20.69 12.45
C TYR A 134 0.19 -21.79 11.46
N GLY A 135 1.05 -22.78 11.23
CA GLY A 135 0.83 -23.90 10.32
C GLY A 135 -0.31 -24.85 10.74
N GLU A 136 -0.89 -24.66 11.92
CA GLU A 136 -2.06 -25.39 12.40
C GLU A 136 -3.32 -25.03 11.60
N LYS A 137 -4.17 -26.04 11.32
CA LYS A 137 -5.25 -26.03 10.31
C LYS A 137 -6.29 -24.89 10.43
N ASN A 138 -6.38 -24.19 11.56
CA ASN A 138 -7.29 -23.06 11.77
C ASN A 138 -6.61 -21.69 11.77
N LYS A 139 -5.30 -21.62 12.07
CA LYS A 139 -4.56 -20.36 12.16
C LYS A 139 -4.18 -19.83 10.78
N ILE A 140 -3.77 -20.71 9.86
CA ILE A 140 -3.51 -20.33 8.45
C ILE A 140 -4.75 -19.69 7.82
N LYS A 141 -5.92 -20.33 7.95
CA LYS A 141 -7.15 -19.80 7.34
C LYS A 141 -7.51 -18.43 7.94
N LYS A 142 -7.37 -18.26 9.25
CA LYS A 142 -7.57 -16.97 9.92
C LYS A 142 -6.59 -15.90 9.41
N LEU A 143 -5.32 -16.26 9.21
CA LEU A 143 -4.30 -15.37 8.64
C LEU A 143 -4.65 -14.98 7.20
N GLU A 144 -4.98 -15.96 6.37
CA GLU A 144 -5.40 -15.74 4.98
C GLU A 144 -6.62 -14.82 4.88
N THR A 145 -7.69 -15.10 5.63
CA THR A 145 -8.90 -14.25 5.67
C THR A 145 -8.58 -12.83 6.10
N LYS A 146 -7.65 -12.65 7.03
CA LYS A 146 -7.23 -11.30 7.42
C LYS A 146 -6.42 -10.62 6.33
N ILE A 147 -5.52 -11.32 5.60
CA ILE A 147 -4.77 -10.71 4.48
C ILE A 147 -5.74 -10.33 3.35
N GLN A 148 -6.74 -11.16 3.08
CA GLN A 148 -7.79 -10.86 2.09
C GLN A 148 -8.83 -9.85 2.57
N SER A 149 -8.78 -9.42 3.83
CA SER A 149 -9.72 -8.43 4.35
C SER A 149 -9.45 -7.04 3.76
N GLU A 150 -10.38 -6.11 3.96
CA GLU A 150 -10.21 -4.72 3.53
C GLU A 150 -9.02 -4.02 4.19
N ASN A 151 -8.49 -4.59 5.27
CA ASN A 151 -7.32 -4.07 5.97
C ASN A 151 -6.32 -5.22 6.30
N PRO A 152 -5.49 -5.60 5.32
CA PRO A 152 -4.58 -6.75 5.37
C PRO A 152 -3.53 -6.64 6.46
N ILE A 153 -3.21 -5.42 6.90
CA ILE A 153 -2.23 -5.25 7.96
C ILE A 153 -2.72 -5.84 9.28
N PHE A 154 -4.04 -5.86 9.52
CA PHE A 154 -4.59 -6.50 10.69
C PHE A 154 -4.31 -8.02 10.70
N ALA A 155 -4.06 -8.63 9.54
CA ALA A 155 -3.54 -9.99 9.46
C ALA A 155 -2.16 -10.12 10.09
N VAL A 156 -1.28 -9.23 9.69
CA VAL A 156 0.12 -9.18 10.13
C VAL A 156 0.21 -8.84 11.63
N MET A 157 -0.76 -8.10 12.16
CA MET A 157 -0.72 -7.51 13.50
C MET A 157 -1.45 -8.30 14.61
N SER A 158 -2.23 -9.31 14.26
CA SER A 158 -3.34 -9.75 15.12
C SER A 158 -3.05 -10.50 16.42
N ASP A 159 -1.81 -10.91 16.73
CA ASP A 159 -1.55 -11.83 17.84
C ASP A 159 -0.52 -11.34 18.91
N SER A 160 -0.04 -10.08 18.92
CA SER A 160 0.71 -9.50 20.07
C SER A 160 1.19 -8.05 19.83
N GLU A 161 1.30 -7.27 20.91
CA GLU A 161 2.28 -6.20 21.28
C GLU A 161 3.11 -5.44 20.22
N ILE A 162 2.70 -5.39 18.97
CA ILE A 162 3.41 -4.68 17.90
C ILE A 162 3.17 -3.18 18.12
N SER A 163 4.26 -2.44 18.33
CA SER A 163 4.19 -1.00 18.51
C SER A 163 3.76 -0.33 17.19
N LEU A 164 3.20 0.88 17.26
CA LEU A 164 2.91 1.66 16.05
C LEU A 164 4.16 1.83 15.17
N LYS A 165 5.33 1.99 15.79
CA LYS A 165 6.59 2.09 15.08
C LYS A 165 6.86 0.85 14.25
N ASP A 166 6.56 -0.33 14.77
CA ASP A 166 6.68 -1.57 14.02
C ASP A 166 5.68 -1.60 12.86
N ILE A 167 4.43 -1.16 13.07
CA ILE A 167 3.42 -1.05 12.00
C ILE A 167 3.92 -0.19 10.84
N VAL A 168 4.39 1.00 11.13
CA VAL A 168 4.93 1.93 10.12
C VAL A 168 6.15 1.32 9.46
N ASN A 169 7.11 0.79 10.22
CA ASN A 169 8.31 0.15 9.67
C ASN A 169 8.01 -1.08 8.79
N PHE A 170 6.96 -1.84 9.10
CA PHE A 170 6.59 -3.04 8.35
C PHE A 170 5.86 -2.73 7.05
N SER A 171 5.19 -1.59 6.99
CA SER A 171 4.21 -1.33 5.94
C SER A 171 4.49 -0.07 5.18
N VAL A 172 5.50 0.71 5.58
CA VAL A 172 5.92 1.92 4.89
C VAL A 172 7.40 1.79 4.54
N LEU A 173 7.73 1.88 3.25
CA LEU A 173 9.11 2.01 2.80
C LEU A 173 9.51 3.48 2.71
N ASP A 174 10.45 3.86 3.56
CA ASP A 174 11.04 5.19 3.58
C ASP A 174 12.17 5.27 2.57
N ASN A 175 12.03 6.15 1.59
CA ASN A 175 13.05 6.40 0.58
C ASN A 175 13.31 7.88 0.47
N GLU A 176 14.55 8.29 0.71
CA GLU A 176 14.99 9.64 0.39
C GLU A 176 14.95 9.84 -1.13
N LEU A 177 14.26 10.88 -1.57
CA LEU A 177 14.08 11.17 -2.98
C LEU A 177 15.25 11.99 -3.50
N PRO A 178 15.64 11.80 -4.78
CA PRO A 178 16.64 12.64 -5.40
C PRO A 178 16.16 14.10 -5.47
N SER A 179 17.10 15.05 -5.53
CA SER A 179 16.81 16.49 -5.60
C SER A 179 15.91 16.87 -6.79
N ASP A 180 15.96 16.11 -7.88
CA ASP A 180 15.11 16.34 -9.04
C ASP A 180 13.61 16.09 -8.76
N ALA A 181 13.27 15.36 -7.70
CA ALA A 181 11.89 15.13 -7.29
C ALA A 181 11.14 16.42 -6.91
N PHE A 182 11.86 17.49 -6.54
CA PHE A 182 11.26 18.81 -6.36
C PHE A 182 10.63 19.35 -7.64
N ASN A 183 11.25 19.12 -8.80
CA ASN A 183 10.77 19.63 -10.09
C ASN A 183 9.92 18.60 -10.83
N ASN A 184 10.19 17.31 -10.60
CA ASN A 184 9.64 16.19 -11.35
C ASN A 184 9.03 15.10 -10.44
N PRO A 185 8.10 15.45 -9.51
CA PRO A 185 7.58 14.49 -8.52
C PRO A 185 6.88 13.27 -9.14
N ASP A 186 6.22 13.45 -10.30
CA ASP A 186 5.50 12.37 -10.99
C ASP A 186 6.42 11.20 -11.43
N GLN A 187 7.74 11.43 -11.52
CA GLN A 187 8.71 10.37 -11.83
C GLN A 187 9.06 9.49 -10.63
N TYR A 188 8.88 10.00 -9.41
CA TYR A 188 9.39 9.36 -8.18
C TYR A 188 8.28 8.93 -7.21
N LEU A 189 7.12 9.57 -7.29
CA LEU A 189 5.97 9.36 -6.42
C LEU A 189 4.84 8.67 -7.18
N LEU A 190 4.15 7.75 -6.53
CA LEU A 190 2.86 7.19 -6.93
C LEU A 190 1.74 8.01 -6.31
N PRO A 191 0.56 8.10 -6.95
CA PRO A 191 -0.61 8.64 -6.29
C PRO A 191 -0.86 7.90 -4.96
N LEU A 192 -1.28 8.65 -3.96
CA LEU A 192 -1.49 8.23 -2.57
C LEU A 192 -0.22 7.89 -1.78
N ASP A 193 0.97 8.08 -2.35
CA ASP A 193 2.19 8.09 -1.55
C ASP A 193 2.11 9.19 -0.48
N ILE A 194 2.59 8.86 0.71
CA ILE A 194 2.86 9.87 1.72
C ILE A 194 4.23 10.47 1.39
N VAL A 195 4.35 11.79 1.41
CA VAL A 195 5.62 12.50 1.27
C VAL A 195 5.85 13.30 2.53
N SER A 196 7.11 13.37 2.96
CA SER A 196 7.52 14.28 4.03
C SER A 196 8.77 15.07 3.68
N ARG A 197 8.95 16.20 4.35
CA ARG A 197 10.12 17.07 4.22
C ARG A 197 10.49 17.69 5.55
N PRO A 198 11.76 18.02 5.82
CA PRO A 198 12.13 18.77 7.01
C PRO A 198 11.51 20.17 7.04
N ILE A 199 11.10 20.62 8.23
CA ILE A 199 10.72 22.00 8.49
C ILE A 199 11.96 22.75 9.00
N PHE A 200 12.20 23.95 8.46
CA PHE A 200 13.41 24.73 8.75
C PHE A 200 13.63 24.92 10.26
N ASN A 201 14.85 24.69 10.73
CA ASN A 201 15.25 24.82 12.14
C ASN A 201 14.44 23.96 13.15
N THR A 202 13.78 22.89 12.70
CA THR A 202 13.10 21.95 13.59
C THR A 202 13.54 20.52 13.31
N ARG A 203 13.29 19.62 14.27
CA ARG A 203 13.38 18.16 14.04
C ARG A 203 12.08 17.60 13.47
N VAL A 204 11.10 18.46 13.21
CA VAL A 204 9.78 18.09 12.72
C VAL A 204 9.81 18.11 11.20
N ARG A 205 9.07 17.18 10.61
CA ARG A 205 8.82 17.05 9.20
C ARG A 205 7.38 17.48 8.90
N HIS A 206 7.20 18.10 7.74
CA HIS A 206 5.91 18.40 7.15
C HIS A 206 5.50 17.24 6.25
N TYR A 207 4.23 16.85 6.27
CA TYR A 207 3.70 15.67 5.57
C TYR A 207 2.57 16.05 4.62
N ALA A 208 2.47 15.33 3.51
CA ALA A 208 1.38 15.43 2.55
C ALA A 208 1.06 14.08 1.91
N VAL A 209 -0.15 13.96 1.34
CA VAL A 209 -0.51 12.87 0.43
C VAL A 209 -0.33 13.36 -0.99
N TYR A 210 0.46 12.65 -1.80
CA TYR A 210 0.65 12.98 -3.21
C TYR A 210 -0.56 12.52 -4.04
N LEU A 211 -1.14 13.39 -4.85
CA LEU A 211 -2.30 13.05 -5.69
C LEU A 211 -1.91 12.73 -7.14
N GLY A 212 -0.65 13.01 -7.52
CA GLY A 212 -0.22 13.02 -8.91
C GLY A 212 -0.40 14.38 -9.59
N LYS A 213 0.22 14.56 -10.75
CA LYS A 213 0.19 15.80 -11.53
C LYS A 213 0.64 17.04 -10.76
N LYS A 214 1.66 16.87 -9.92
CA LYS A 214 2.18 17.94 -9.05
C LYS A 214 1.09 18.52 -8.13
N GLU A 215 0.15 17.70 -7.65
CA GLU A 215 -0.84 18.08 -6.65
C GLU A 215 -0.65 17.25 -5.38
N VAL A 216 -0.94 17.85 -4.23
CA VAL A 216 -0.86 17.20 -2.91
C VAL A 216 -2.03 17.63 -2.03
N VAL A 217 -2.35 16.81 -1.01
CA VAL A 217 -3.18 17.23 0.12
C VAL A 217 -2.34 17.29 1.39
N HIS A 218 -2.44 18.40 2.11
CA HIS A 218 -1.75 18.61 3.39
C HIS A 218 -2.47 19.65 4.25
N ILE A 219 -2.07 19.76 5.52
CA ILE A 219 -2.45 20.88 6.38
C ILE A 219 -1.47 22.02 6.11
N THR A 220 -1.96 23.21 5.72
CA THR A 220 -1.08 24.30 5.26
C THR A 220 -0.22 24.92 6.36
N GLY A 221 -0.60 24.72 7.63
CA GLY A 221 0.05 25.34 8.79
C GLY A 221 -0.13 26.85 8.89
N VAL A 222 -0.96 27.44 8.02
CA VAL A 222 -1.33 28.86 8.10
C VAL A 222 -2.44 29.01 9.13
N ALA A 223 -2.31 29.99 10.03
CA ALA A 223 -3.29 30.24 11.07
C ALA A 223 -4.68 30.48 10.46
N GLY A 224 -5.68 29.71 10.91
CA GLY A 224 -7.05 29.79 10.39
C GLY A 224 -7.28 29.01 9.09
N GLU A 225 -6.27 28.33 8.55
CA GLU A 225 -6.42 27.36 7.48
C GLU A 225 -6.35 25.92 8.01
N GLY A 226 -6.96 24.99 7.27
CA GLY A 226 -6.92 23.56 7.57
C GLY A 226 -6.32 22.77 6.41
N THR A 227 -6.86 21.58 6.19
CA THR A 227 -6.46 20.68 5.10
C THR A 227 -6.88 21.25 3.74
N LYS A 228 -5.96 21.28 2.76
CA LYS A 228 -6.21 21.73 1.39
C LYS A 228 -5.55 20.85 0.34
N CYS A 229 -6.13 20.85 -0.85
CA CYS A 229 -5.43 20.44 -2.07
C CYS A 229 -4.61 21.62 -2.60
N GLU A 230 -3.30 21.42 -2.78
CA GLU A 230 -2.41 22.43 -3.30
C GLU A 230 -1.39 21.86 -4.29
N THR A 231 -0.86 22.74 -5.12
CA THR A 231 0.24 22.41 -6.01
C THR A 231 1.47 21.99 -5.20
N TRP A 232 2.20 21.02 -5.72
CA TRP A 232 3.49 20.54 -5.24
C TRP A 232 4.48 21.67 -4.95
N ASP A 233 4.51 22.68 -5.83
CA ASP A 233 5.37 23.84 -5.68
C ASP A 233 5.08 24.63 -4.40
N LYS A 234 3.80 24.83 -4.05
CA LYS A 234 3.40 25.45 -2.76
C LYS A 234 3.79 24.59 -1.56
N PHE A 235 3.64 23.27 -1.67
CA PHE A 235 4.08 22.35 -0.62
C PHE A 235 5.61 22.36 -0.45
N CYS A 236 6.38 22.54 -1.52
CA CYS A 236 7.84 22.56 -1.53
C CYS A 236 8.46 23.92 -1.25
N LYS A 237 7.80 25.03 -1.58
CA LYS A 237 8.31 26.38 -1.30
C LYS A 237 8.12 26.70 0.18
N SER A 238 9.20 27.16 0.81
CA SER A 238 9.05 27.93 2.04
C SER A 238 8.53 29.30 1.64
N THR A 239 7.43 29.77 2.23
CA THR A 239 7.01 31.17 2.06
C THR A 239 7.93 32.07 2.89
N SER A 240 9.23 32.04 2.59
CA SER A 240 10.20 33.02 3.04
C SER A 240 10.43 34.02 1.91
N SER A 241 9.37 34.71 1.49
CA SER A 241 9.49 35.97 0.76
C SER A 241 9.68 37.14 1.74
N SER A 242 10.66 37.00 2.63
CA SER A 242 11.30 38.12 3.31
C SER A 242 12.80 37.83 3.34
N ALA A 243 13.43 38.20 2.23
CA ALA A 243 14.86 38.42 2.20
C ALA A 243 15.22 39.38 3.36
N GLY A 244 15.97 38.87 4.35
CA GLY A 244 16.54 39.68 5.42
C GLY A 244 15.73 39.73 6.73
N SER A 245 15.76 38.66 7.52
CA SER A 245 15.77 38.78 8.98
C SER A 245 16.26 37.49 9.62
N SER A 246 17.50 37.49 10.09
CA SER A 246 18.21 36.37 10.70
C SER A 246 17.80 36.05 12.15
N TYR A 247 16.62 36.50 12.61
CA TYR A 247 16.25 36.43 14.03
C TYR A 247 14.78 36.08 14.32
N PHE A 248 14.08 35.39 13.41
CA PHE A 248 12.79 34.79 13.79
C PHE A 248 13.01 33.60 14.74
N SER A 249 12.84 33.90 16.02
CA SER A 249 13.07 33.03 17.16
C SER A 249 12.24 31.75 17.05
N PHE A 250 12.85 30.62 17.41
CA PHE A 250 12.20 29.31 17.57
C PHE A 250 10.86 29.37 18.32
N PHE A 251 10.67 30.34 19.24
CA PHE A 251 9.40 30.55 19.95
C PHE A 251 8.26 31.06 19.06
N SER A 252 8.54 31.86 18.04
CA SER A 252 7.50 32.38 17.14
C SER A 252 6.81 31.29 16.31
N ILE A 253 7.51 30.19 15.98
CA ILE A 253 6.92 29.01 15.34
C ILE A 253 5.83 28.37 16.23
N PHE A 254 5.97 28.47 17.56
CA PHE A 254 5.03 27.90 18.53
C PHE A 254 3.96 28.88 19.01
N THR A 255 4.06 30.17 18.67
CA THR A 255 3.17 31.23 19.21
C THR A 255 2.59 32.20 18.18
N SER A 256 2.95 32.12 16.89
CA SER A 256 2.56 33.14 15.92
C SER A 256 1.16 32.93 15.33
N ASN A 257 0.22 33.79 15.73
CA ASN A 257 -1.03 34.11 15.02
C ASN A 257 -0.79 34.93 13.73
N SER A 258 0.33 34.74 13.02
CA SER A 258 0.63 35.53 11.82
C SER A 258 -0.12 34.97 10.60
N PRO A 259 -1.03 35.72 9.97
CA PRO A 259 -2.00 35.16 9.02
C PRO A 259 -1.44 34.83 7.62
N ASN A 260 -0.18 35.18 7.30
CA ASN A 260 0.30 35.18 5.90
C ASN A 260 1.62 34.43 5.64
N SER A 261 2.18 33.69 6.60
CA SER A 261 3.42 32.91 6.38
C SER A 261 3.21 31.43 6.66
N SER A 262 3.34 30.57 5.64
CA SER A 262 3.44 29.11 5.82
C SER A 262 4.85 28.76 6.34
N ILE A 263 4.94 28.57 7.65
CA ILE A 263 6.20 28.28 8.38
C ILE A 263 6.69 26.84 8.09
N LEU A 264 5.92 26.02 7.36
CA LEU A 264 6.18 24.59 7.15
C LEU A 264 7.22 24.26 6.07
N GLY A 265 7.85 25.26 5.43
CA GLY A 265 8.87 25.00 4.40
C GLY A 265 10.30 25.02 4.94
N GLY A 266 11.05 23.92 4.75
CA GLY A 266 12.48 23.82 5.08
C GLY A 266 13.40 23.31 3.97
N THR A 267 14.69 23.65 4.08
CA THR A 267 15.74 23.14 3.19
C THR A 267 16.12 21.72 3.60
N GLY A 268 15.89 20.74 2.73
CA GLY A 268 16.25 19.35 2.99
C GLY A 268 15.62 18.41 1.98
N ASN A 269 16.08 17.16 1.99
CA ASN A 269 15.62 16.16 1.04
C ASN A 269 14.21 15.67 1.39
N LEU A 270 13.44 15.40 0.34
CA LEU A 270 12.11 14.82 0.45
C LEU A 270 12.24 13.34 0.79
N THR A 271 11.31 12.82 1.56
CA THR A 271 11.21 11.39 1.85
C THR A 271 9.85 10.90 1.37
N ARG A 272 9.86 9.87 0.53
CA ARG A 272 8.67 9.11 0.16
C ARG A 272 8.44 8.03 1.20
N HIS A 273 7.20 7.92 1.64
CA HIS A 273 6.65 6.93 2.54
C HIS A 273 5.60 6.14 1.75
N HIS A 274 6.01 5.00 1.18
CA HIS A 274 5.13 4.18 0.33
C HIS A 274 4.49 3.05 1.14
N PRO A 275 3.15 3.00 1.27
CA PRO A 275 2.47 1.88 1.90
C PRO A 275 2.62 0.60 1.06
N VAL A 276 3.49 -0.31 1.50
CA VAL A 276 3.76 -1.59 0.84
C VAL A 276 2.56 -2.54 0.91
N ILE A 277 1.71 -2.39 1.91
CA ILE A 277 0.43 -3.10 1.98
C ILE A 277 -0.63 -2.02 2.05
N PRO A 278 -1.61 -2.02 1.14
CA PRO A 278 -2.74 -1.11 1.23
C PRO A 278 -3.49 -1.38 2.54
N PHE A 279 -3.53 -0.39 3.44
CA PHE A 279 -4.32 -0.46 4.67
C PHE A 279 -5.81 -0.22 4.40
N LYS A 280 -6.10 0.38 3.25
CA LYS A 280 -7.42 0.81 2.80
C LYS A 280 -7.49 0.69 1.29
N LYS A 281 -8.69 0.48 0.78
CA LYS A 281 -8.98 0.62 -0.65
C LYS A 281 -8.74 2.07 -1.09
N GLN A 282 -8.27 2.26 -2.31
CA GLN A 282 -8.03 3.59 -2.90
C GLN A 282 -9.27 4.47 -2.81
N GLU A 283 -10.46 3.95 -3.10
CA GLU A 283 -11.72 4.70 -3.01
C GLU A 283 -11.97 5.21 -1.59
N ALA A 284 -11.70 4.40 -0.55
CA ALA A 284 -11.87 4.80 0.84
C ALA A 284 -10.85 5.88 1.23
N ILE A 285 -9.60 5.80 0.76
CA ILE A 285 -8.57 6.83 0.97
C ILE A 285 -9.02 8.15 0.33
N ILE A 286 -9.49 8.11 -0.92
CA ILE A 286 -10.00 9.29 -1.64
C ILE A 286 -11.18 9.92 -0.89
N GLU A 287 -12.10 9.11 -0.37
CA GLU A 287 -13.23 9.60 0.42
C GLU A 287 -12.79 10.29 1.71
N ASP A 288 -11.84 9.70 2.44
CA ASP A 288 -11.32 10.29 3.68
C ASP A 288 -10.55 11.59 3.42
N ILE A 289 -9.74 11.64 2.36
CA ILE A 289 -9.09 12.89 1.92
C ILE A 289 -10.14 13.95 1.58
N SER A 290 -11.17 13.57 0.81
CA SER A 290 -12.23 14.50 0.38
C SER A 290 -13.01 15.06 1.58
N LYS A 291 -13.30 14.22 2.58
CA LYS A 291 -13.92 14.65 3.84
C LYS A 291 -13.01 15.61 4.59
N ALA A 292 -11.74 15.26 4.79
CA ALA A 292 -10.78 16.10 5.49
C ALA A 292 -10.62 17.49 4.86
N VAL A 293 -10.57 17.57 3.52
CA VAL A 293 -10.54 18.86 2.80
C VAL A 293 -11.87 19.61 2.95
N THR A 294 -13.01 18.93 2.85
CA THR A 294 -14.35 19.56 2.92
C THR A 294 -14.59 20.23 4.28
N ILE A 295 -14.20 19.57 5.36
CA ILE A 295 -14.36 20.10 6.73
C ILE A 295 -13.22 21.03 7.14
N ASN A 296 -12.21 21.23 6.27
CA ASN A 296 -10.95 21.91 6.59
C ASN A 296 -10.30 21.33 7.86
N TYR A 297 -10.12 20.01 7.92
CA TYR A 297 -9.55 19.32 9.08
C TYR A 297 -8.27 20.00 9.57
N GLY A 298 -8.16 20.18 10.89
CA GLY A 298 -7.06 20.88 11.54
C GLY A 298 -7.18 22.41 11.57
N LYS A 299 -8.23 23.00 10.97
CA LYS A 299 -8.45 24.45 11.00
C LYS A 299 -8.65 24.95 12.44
N GLY A 300 -7.76 25.82 12.89
CA GLY A 300 -7.82 26.41 14.25
C GLY A 300 -7.34 25.49 15.37
N GLU A 301 -7.17 24.19 15.09
CA GLU A 301 -6.72 23.19 16.06
C GLU A 301 -5.32 22.63 15.77
N TYR A 302 -4.79 22.88 14.57
CA TYR A 302 -3.47 22.41 14.17
C TYR A 302 -2.38 22.89 15.11
N LYS A 303 -1.59 21.96 15.63
CA LYS A 303 -0.34 22.26 16.31
C LYS A 303 0.78 21.40 15.73
N LEU A 304 1.97 21.98 15.61
CA LEU A 304 3.14 21.30 15.05
C LEU A 304 3.49 20.00 15.80
N ILE A 305 3.19 19.99 17.12
CA ILE A 305 3.50 18.94 18.08
C ILE A 305 2.26 18.19 18.59
N ASP A 306 1.08 18.47 18.03
CA ASP A 306 -0.19 17.88 18.46
C ASP A 306 -1.25 18.02 17.34
N ASN A 307 -1.88 16.93 16.90
CA ASN A 307 -2.73 16.90 15.70
C ASN A 307 -2.07 17.53 14.43
N ASN A 308 -0.88 17.02 14.11
CA ASN A 308 -0.03 17.55 13.04
C ASN A 308 -0.33 16.92 11.65
N CYS A 309 0.46 17.31 10.65
CA CYS A 309 0.32 16.83 9.27
C CYS A 309 0.51 15.32 9.14
N GLU A 310 1.34 14.71 10.00
CA GLU A 310 1.58 13.27 10.01
C GLU A 310 0.32 12.49 10.43
N HIS A 311 -0.44 13.02 11.41
CA HIS A 311 -1.71 12.42 11.79
C HIS A 311 -2.66 12.38 10.59
N LEU A 312 -2.88 13.51 9.91
CA LEU A 312 -3.76 13.58 8.74
C LEU A 312 -3.41 12.52 7.69
N VAL A 313 -2.14 12.44 7.29
CA VAL A 313 -1.74 11.52 6.20
C VAL A 313 -1.86 10.05 6.61
N ASN A 314 -1.41 9.70 7.83
CA ASN A 314 -1.50 8.32 8.34
C ASN A 314 -2.97 7.90 8.50
N MET A 315 -3.80 8.84 8.88
CA MET A 315 -5.20 8.64 9.10
C MET A 315 -5.96 8.47 7.79
N CYS A 316 -5.72 9.30 6.78
CA CYS A 316 -6.31 9.17 5.46
C CYS A 316 -5.83 7.90 4.74
N VAL A 317 -4.51 7.70 4.64
CA VAL A 317 -3.90 6.63 3.83
C VAL A 317 -3.84 5.30 4.59
N LEU A 318 -3.42 5.29 5.85
CA LEU A 318 -3.21 4.08 6.64
C LEU A 318 -4.40 3.71 7.54
N GLY A 319 -5.34 4.64 7.76
CA GLY A 319 -6.44 4.44 8.71
C GLY A 319 -6.02 4.43 10.17
N ILE A 320 -4.85 4.98 10.45
CA ILE A 320 -4.30 5.03 11.81
C ILE A 320 -4.17 6.50 12.20
N ASN A 321 -4.92 6.90 13.23
CA ASN A 321 -4.79 8.24 13.78
C ASN A 321 -3.62 8.30 14.78
N ARG A 322 -2.40 8.32 14.24
CA ARG A 322 -1.17 8.44 15.02
C ARG A 322 -0.06 9.14 14.26
N SER A 323 0.81 9.80 15.01
CA SER A 323 2.05 10.40 14.51
C SER A 323 3.26 9.77 15.20
N GLY A 324 4.25 9.32 14.43
CA GLY A 324 5.55 8.93 14.97
C GLY A 324 6.25 10.10 15.68
N GLN A 325 6.01 11.34 15.22
CA GLN A 325 6.61 12.55 15.81
C GLN A 325 6.01 12.96 17.15
N VAL A 326 4.72 12.69 17.37
CA VAL A 326 3.99 13.11 18.59
C VAL A 326 3.77 11.93 19.54
N ASP A 327 3.37 10.77 19.01
CA ASP A 327 2.94 9.62 19.80
C ASP A 327 4.05 8.61 20.09
N GLY A 328 5.27 8.82 19.58
CA GLY A 328 6.38 7.84 19.61
C GLY A 328 6.70 7.27 21.00
N ASN A 329 6.29 7.95 22.09
CA ASN A 329 6.48 7.50 23.47
C ASN A 329 5.18 7.20 24.23
N SER A 330 3.98 7.36 23.65
CA SER A 330 2.71 7.23 24.37
C SER A 330 1.86 6.06 23.88
N ARG A 331 1.60 5.09 24.77
CA ARG A 331 0.58 4.05 24.62
C ARG A 331 -0.82 4.64 24.81
N LYS A 332 -1.19 5.68 24.06
CA LYS A 332 -2.60 6.10 24.01
C LYS A 332 -3.44 4.95 23.41
N PRO A 333 -4.77 4.92 23.59
CA PRO A 333 -5.63 4.00 22.86
C PRO A 333 -5.61 4.32 21.35
N PHE A 334 -5.94 3.36 20.49
CA PHE A 334 -6.19 3.65 19.08
C PHE A 334 -7.40 4.60 18.99
N PHE A 335 -7.16 5.88 18.71
CA PHE A 335 -8.24 6.83 18.50
C PHE A 335 -8.82 6.58 17.11
N TRP A 336 -10.11 6.27 17.05
CA TRP A 336 -10.79 5.98 15.80
C TRP A 336 -11.28 7.29 15.21
N LEU A 337 -10.50 7.88 14.31
CA LEU A 337 -10.98 8.97 13.47
C LEU A 337 -12.23 8.55 12.67
N TYR A 338 -12.42 7.27 12.37
CA TYR A 338 -13.71 6.82 11.80
C TYR A 338 -14.91 7.22 12.67
N LYS A 339 -14.76 7.52 13.97
CA LYS A 339 -15.82 8.12 14.78
C LYS A 339 -15.86 9.63 14.70
N GLU A 340 -14.73 10.32 14.61
CA GLU A 340 -14.63 11.79 14.60
C GLU A 340 -14.93 12.38 13.22
N LEU A 341 -14.29 11.89 12.15
CA LEU A 341 -14.69 12.21 10.77
C LEU A 341 -16.13 11.80 10.50
N LYS A 342 -16.63 10.72 11.10
CA LYS A 342 -18.01 10.28 10.90
C LYS A 342 -19.00 11.07 11.74
N SER A 343 -18.70 11.44 12.98
CA SER A 343 -19.59 12.31 13.75
C SER A 343 -19.69 13.69 13.13
N GLU A 344 -18.56 14.24 12.66
CA GLU A 344 -18.55 15.52 11.94
C GLU A 344 -19.18 15.37 10.55
N ALA A 345 -18.87 14.31 9.79
CA ALA A 345 -19.49 14.10 8.47
C ALA A 345 -20.97 13.71 8.53
N ASP A 346 -21.43 13.06 9.61
CA ASP A 346 -22.85 12.74 9.84
C ASP A 346 -23.63 14.02 10.18
N GLU A 347 -22.99 15.07 10.73
CA GLU A 347 -23.57 16.43 10.74
C GLU A 347 -23.62 17.06 9.33
N PHE A 348 -22.71 16.66 8.43
CA PHE A 348 -22.70 17.05 7.02
C PHE A 348 -23.57 16.16 6.10
N ASN A 349 -24.60 15.47 6.63
CA ASN A 349 -25.49 14.53 5.91
C ASN A 349 -26.32 15.10 4.73
N SER A 350 -26.04 16.31 4.25
CA SER A 350 -26.49 16.76 2.93
C SER A 350 -25.42 16.42 1.89
N PRO A 351 -25.75 16.04 0.64
CA PRO A 351 -24.76 15.90 -0.44
C PRO A 351 -24.11 17.26 -0.72
N ASN A 352 -23.13 17.66 0.10
CA ASN A 352 -22.40 18.90 -0.01
C ASN A 352 -21.69 18.88 -1.36
N SER A 353 -22.06 19.81 -2.24
CA SER A 353 -21.47 19.94 -3.59
C SER A 353 -19.95 20.04 -3.52
N SER A 354 -19.41 20.61 -2.44
CA SER A 354 -17.97 20.70 -2.16
C SER A 354 -17.31 19.34 -2.03
N TYR A 355 -17.89 18.40 -1.25
CA TYR A 355 -17.35 17.05 -1.09
C TYR A 355 -17.29 16.31 -2.43
N LYS A 356 -18.39 16.32 -3.20
CA LYS A 356 -18.43 15.70 -4.52
C LYS A 356 -17.42 16.32 -5.48
N SER A 357 -17.25 17.64 -5.42
CA SER A 357 -16.27 18.38 -6.22
C SER A 357 -14.83 17.95 -5.87
N TYR A 358 -14.47 17.91 -4.58
CA TYR A 358 -13.14 17.47 -4.14
C TYR A 358 -12.87 16.02 -4.49
N LYS A 359 -13.83 15.12 -4.26
CA LYS A 359 -13.72 13.71 -4.64
C LYS A 359 -13.43 13.57 -6.14
N SER A 360 -14.23 14.23 -6.97
CA SER A 360 -14.05 14.21 -8.43
C SER A 360 -12.71 14.82 -8.87
N HIS A 361 -12.27 15.89 -8.21
CA HIS A 361 -10.97 16.51 -8.47
C HIS A 361 -9.82 15.54 -8.15
N ILE A 362 -9.83 14.92 -6.97
CA ILE A 362 -8.81 13.95 -6.54
C ILE A 362 -8.77 12.75 -7.48
N GLU A 363 -9.93 12.15 -7.80
CA GLU A 363 -10.02 11.05 -8.77
C GLU A 363 -9.44 11.42 -10.14
N LYS A 364 -9.70 12.65 -10.59
CA LYS A 364 -9.17 13.17 -11.86
C LYS A 364 -7.66 13.38 -11.82
N CYS A 365 -7.09 13.83 -10.70
CA CYS A 365 -5.65 13.96 -10.52
C CYS A 365 -4.97 12.60 -10.58
N ILE A 366 -5.46 11.63 -9.80
CA ILE A 366 -4.93 10.26 -9.75
C ILE A 366 -4.99 9.62 -11.14
N ARG A 367 -6.17 9.61 -11.78
CA ARG A 367 -6.35 9.03 -13.12
C ARG A 367 -5.40 9.64 -14.15
N ARG A 368 -5.28 10.98 -14.18
CA ARG A 368 -4.37 11.65 -15.12
C ARG A 368 -2.92 11.33 -14.85
N ALA A 369 -2.53 11.19 -13.60
CA ALA A 369 -1.16 10.82 -13.23
C ALA A 369 -0.85 9.40 -13.70
N GLU A 370 -1.78 8.46 -13.48
CA GLU A 370 -1.69 7.08 -13.97
C GLU A 370 -1.60 7.02 -15.49
N GLU A 371 -2.45 7.76 -16.23
CA GLU A 371 -2.49 7.79 -17.69
C GLU A 371 -1.19 8.36 -18.31
N SER A 372 -0.53 9.29 -17.62
CA SER A 372 0.66 9.97 -18.14
C SER A 372 1.99 9.33 -17.79
N ARG A 373 1.95 8.23 -17.03
CA ARG A 373 3.16 7.64 -16.46
C ARG A 373 3.86 6.75 -17.48
N ASN A 374 5.20 6.78 -17.45
CA ASN A 374 6.03 5.87 -18.22
C ASN A 374 6.16 4.54 -17.46
N TYR A 375 5.32 3.59 -17.84
CA TYR A 375 5.43 2.23 -17.33
C TYR A 375 6.55 1.47 -18.05
N THR A 376 7.32 0.68 -17.31
CA THR A 376 8.31 -0.25 -17.86
C THR A 376 7.66 -1.49 -18.47
N ARG A 377 6.37 -1.72 -18.19
CA ARG A 377 5.55 -2.83 -18.68
C ARG A 377 4.21 -2.33 -19.19
N SER A 378 3.64 -3.05 -20.14
CA SER A 378 2.28 -2.80 -20.59
C SER A 378 1.26 -3.16 -19.49
N LYS A 379 0.13 -2.47 -19.50
CA LYS A 379 -1.04 -2.80 -18.66
C LYS A 379 -1.46 -4.27 -18.77
N TYR A 380 -1.33 -4.83 -19.97
CA TYR A 380 -1.64 -6.23 -20.26
C TYR A 380 -0.70 -7.22 -19.54
N GLU A 381 0.60 -6.92 -19.51
CA GLU A 381 1.57 -7.74 -18.76
C GLU A 381 1.28 -7.68 -17.26
N ILE A 382 0.94 -6.48 -16.75
CA ILE A 382 0.57 -6.26 -15.35
C ILE A 382 -0.67 -7.10 -14.98
N GLU A 383 -1.72 -7.09 -15.79
CA GLU A 383 -2.95 -7.87 -15.58
C GLU A 383 -2.73 -9.39 -15.62
N ARG A 384 -1.72 -9.85 -16.37
CA ARG A 384 -1.32 -11.26 -16.41
C ARG A 384 -0.62 -11.70 -15.12
N GLU A 385 -0.05 -10.77 -14.35
CA GLU A 385 0.64 -11.03 -13.08
C GLU A 385 -0.32 -11.03 -11.87
N LYS A 386 -1.53 -11.55 -12.08
CA LYS A 386 -2.54 -11.79 -11.03
C LYS A 386 -2.91 -13.27 -11.03
N PHE A 387 -3.26 -13.77 -9.86
CA PHE A 387 -3.95 -15.05 -9.70
C PHE A 387 -5.44 -14.83 -9.87
N ASP A 388 -6.08 -15.59 -10.77
CA ASP A 388 -7.53 -15.50 -10.97
C ASP A 388 -8.29 -16.20 -9.84
N GLU A 389 -7.66 -17.21 -9.22
CA GLU A 389 -8.20 -17.93 -8.09
C GLU A 389 -7.16 -18.17 -7.00
N ARG A 390 -7.64 -18.41 -5.78
CA ARG A 390 -6.81 -18.89 -4.67
C ARG A 390 -6.33 -20.31 -5.00
N ILE A 391 -5.02 -20.50 -5.00
CA ILE A 391 -4.40 -21.79 -5.34
C ILE A 391 -3.69 -22.34 -4.12
N GLU A 392 -3.97 -23.60 -3.78
CA GLU A 392 -3.34 -24.31 -2.68
C GLU A 392 -2.58 -25.52 -3.20
N LEU A 393 -1.29 -25.59 -2.87
CA LEU A 393 -0.38 -26.64 -3.29
C LEU A 393 0.24 -27.33 -2.07
N GLN A 394 0.57 -28.60 -2.24
CA GLN A 394 1.28 -29.42 -1.27
C GLN A 394 2.44 -30.10 -1.98
N PRO A 395 3.65 -29.51 -1.94
CA PRO A 395 4.85 -30.14 -2.49
C PRO A 395 5.04 -31.55 -1.94
N ASN A 396 5.27 -32.52 -2.82
CA ASN A 396 5.49 -33.92 -2.45
C ASN A 396 6.67 -34.52 -3.25
N PRO A 397 7.84 -34.74 -2.63
CA PRO A 397 8.15 -34.48 -1.21
C PRO A 397 8.18 -32.97 -0.90
N PRO A 398 8.09 -32.57 0.39
CA PRO A 398 8.34 -31.18 0.79
C PRO A 398 9.65 -30.65 0.21
N CYS A 399 9.64 -29.43 -0.32
CA CYS A 399 10.79 -28.85 -1.01
C CYS A 399 11.17 -27.49 -0.45
N LYS A 400 12.44 -27.10 -0.54
CA LYS A 400 12.84 -25.70 -0.28
C LYS A 400 12.31 -24.80 -1.41
N ILE A 401 12.34 -23.49 -1.18
CA ILE A 401 12.38 -22.54 -2.31
C ILE A 401 13.58 -22.96 -3.14
N GLN A 402 13.34 -23.37 -4.38
CA GLN A 402 14.32 -24.09 -5.18
C GLN A 402 15.33 -23.16 -5.83
#